data_AF-A0A2A4ZWU3-F1
#
_entry.id   AF-A0A2A4ZWU3-F1
#
_cell.length_a   1.000
_cell.length_b   1.000
_cell.length_c   1.000
_cell.angle_alpha   90.00
_cell.angle_beta   90.00
_cell.angle_gamma   90.00
#
_symmetry.space_group_name_H-M   'P 1'
#
loop_
_entity.id
_entity.type
_entity.pdbx_description
1 polymer ?
#
loop_
_entity_poly.entity_id
_entity_poly.type
_entity_poly.pdbx_seq_one_letter_code
_entity_poly.pdbx_strand_id
1 'polypeptide(L)' 'MGSKINIDYDKFPLQSSEVGQEVNVCFHRDIEHCIDGVIVRADREKPFVTIIRLSDGRHVLDTECQYQDK' A
#
# COMPACT_ATOMS: atom_id res chain seq x y z
N MET A 1 10.36 17.48 -5.61
CA MET A 1 9.83 17.61 -6.98
C MET A 1 9.53 16.22 -7.50
N GLY A 2 8.27 15.87 -7.74
CA GLY A 2 7.84 14.50 -7.98
C GLY A 2 6.74 14.44 -9.02
N SER A 3 7.12 14.52 -10.29
CA SER A 3 6.25 14.13 -11.40
C SER A 3 6.74 12.80 -11.94
N LYS A 4 5.85 11.81 -12.01
CA LYS A 4 6.13 10.50 -12.62
C LYS A 4 5.39 10.47 -13.94
N ILE A 5 6.10 10.19 -15.02
CA ILE A 5 5.58 10.20 -16.40
C ILE A 5 4.39 9.23 -16.59
N ASN A 6 4.25 8.24 -15.71
CA ASN A 6 3.18 7.24 -15.75
C ASN A 6 2.00 7.58 -14.82
N ILE A 7 1.96 8.78 -14.24
CA ILE A 7 0.86 9.27 -13.42
C ILE A 7 0.38 10.59 -14.02
N ASP A 8 -0.83 10.59 -14.55
CA ASP A 8 -1.55 11.76 -15.08
C ASP A 8 -2.95 11.81 -14.46
N TYR A 9 -3.78 12.77 -14.86
CA TYR A 9 -5.16 12.92 -14.37
C TYR A 9 -6.01 11.65 -14.58
N ASP A 10 -5.84 10.98 -15.71
CA ASP A 10 -6.59 9.78 -16.13
C ASP A 10 -5.70 8.53 -16.23
N LYS A 11 -4.38 8.69 -16.10
CA LYS A 11 -3.42 7.61 -16.26
C LYS A 11 -2.80 7.24 -14.93
N PHE A 12 -2.95 5.98 -14.55
CA PHE A 12 -2.32 5.40 -13.37
C PHE A 12 -1.46 4.20 -13.75
N PRO A 13 -0.43 3.87 -12.95
CA PRO A 13 0.35 2.66 -13.10
C PRO A 13 -0.54 1.42 -13.08
N LEU A 14 -0.16 0.40 -13.85
CA LEU A 14 -0.77 -0.92 -13.79
C LEU A 14 -0.77 -1.43 -12.34
N GLN A 15 -1.95 -1.74 -11.83
CA GLN A 15 -2.14 -2.24 -10.47
C GLN A 15 -1.98 -3.77 -10.41
N SER A 16 -1.48 -4.28 -9.29
CA SER A 16 -1.45 -5.71 -9.02
C SER A 16 -2.83 -6.24 -8.64
N SER A 17 -2.98 -7.56 -8.63
CA SER A 17 -4.21 -8.23 -8.17
C SER A 17 -4.41 -8.15 -6.66
N GLU A 18 -3.43 -7.62 -5.93
CA GLU A 18 -3.48 -7.48 -4.46
C GLU A 18 -4.32 -6.27 -4.05
N VAL A 19 -4.66 -5.36 -4.98
CA VAL A 19 -5.56 -4.24 -4.66
C VAL A 19 -6.94 -4.76 -4.24
N GLY A 20 -7.38 -4.33 -3.06
CA GLY A 20 -8.60 -4.79 -2.39
C GLY A 20 -8.37 -5.92 -1.40
N GLN A 21 -7.16 -6.48 -1.32
CA GLN A 21 -6.83 -7.54 -0.38
C GLN A 21 -6.72 -7.02 1.05
N GLU A 22 -7.28 -7.79 1.99
CA GLU A 22 -7.15 -7.55 3.42
C GLU A 22 -5.79 -8.05 3.91
N VAL A 23 -5.10 -7.21 4.67
CA VAL A 23 -3.76 -7.48 5.21
C VAL A 23 -3.69 -7.06 6.66
N ASN A 24 -2.75 -7.66 7.38
CA ASN A 24 -2.43 -7.28 8.74
C ASN A 24 -1.09 -6.52 8.75
N VAL A 25 -1.08 -5.29 9.27
CA VAL A 25 0.05 -4.36 9.19
C VAL A 25 0.69 -4.18 10.56
N CYS A 26 2.01 -4.38 10.64
CA CYS A 26 2.79 -4.20 11.85
C CYS A 26 3.88 -3.14 11.61
N PHE A 27 4.17 -2.31 12.61
CA PHE A 27 5.20 -1.28 12.54
C PHE A 27 6.41 -1.68 13.37
N HIS A 28 7.61 -1.34 12.90
CA HIS A 28 8.86 -1.59 13.63
C HIS A 28 9.07 -3.05 14.09
N ARG A 29 8.49 -4.03 13.37
CA ARG A 29 8.46 -5.46 13.74
C ARG A 29 7.75 -5.77 15.06
N ASP A 30 6.90 -4.86 15.54
CA ASP A 30 6.02 -5.13 16.68
C ASP A 30 4.85 -6.01 16.22
N ILE A 31 5.07 -7.33 16.30
CA ILE A 31 4.08 -8.35 15.93
C ILE A 31 2.94 -8.49 16.93
N GLU A 32 3.03 -7.84 18.09
CA GLU A 32 1.97 -7.86 19.11
C GLU A 32 0.93 -6.76 18.86
N HIS A 33 1.31 -5.67 18.18
CA HIS A 33 0.46 -4.52 17.91
C HIS A 33 0.26 -4.28 16.41
N CYS A 34 -0.39 -5.23 15.75
CA CYS A 34 -0.73 -5.10 14.34
C CYS A 34 -2.15 -4.56 14.12
N ILE A 35 -2.34 -3.87 13.00
CA ILE A 35 -3.58 -3.19 12.63
C ILE A 35 -4.04 -3.76 11.29
N ASP A 36 -5.30 -4.16 11.21
CA ASP A 36 -5.89 -4.62 9.96
C ASP A 36 -5.98 -3.46 8.95
N GLY A 37 -5.73 -3.76 7.68
CA GLY A 37 -5.77 -2.81 6.59
C GLY A 37 -6.17 -3.46 5.26
N VAL A 38 -6.34 -2.61 4.24
CA VAL A 38 -6.68 -3.02 2.88
C VAL A 38 -5.70 -2.37 1.92
N ILE A 39 -5.11 -3.13 1.01
CA ILE A 39 -4.27 -2.59 -0.06
C ILE A 39 -5.16 -1.79 -1.01
N VAL A 40 -4.94 -0.48 -1.10
CA VAL A 40 -5.72 0.42 -1.97
C VAL A 40 -4.98 0.79 -3.25
N ARG A 41 -3.67 0.51 -3.30
CA ARG A 41 -2.81 0.69 -4.48
C ARG A 41 -1.64 -0.26 -4.39
N ALA A 42 -1.26 -0.89 -5.49
CA ALA A 42 -0.07 -1.73 -5.60
C ALA A 42 0.46 -1.63 -7.04
N ASP A 43 1.43 -0.75 -7.28
CA ASP A 43 1.93 -0.50 -8.64
C ASP A 43 2.86 -1.63 -9.11
N ARG A 44 2.54 -2.29 -10.23
CA ARG A 44 3.43 -3.27 -10.91
C ARG A 44 4.44 -2.65 -11.86
N GLU A 45 4.36 -1.34 -12.04
CA GLU A 45 5.31 -0.55 -12.81
C GLU A 45 5.75 0.66 -12.01
N LYS A 46 6.71 1.44 -12.52
CA LYS A 46 7.17 2.66 -11.83
C LYS A 46 5.97 3.56 -11.52
N PRO A 47 5.83 4.04 -10.27
CA PRO A 47 6.87 4.14 -9.24
C PRO A 47 7.06 2.93 -8.30
N PHE A 48 6.35 1.81 -8.50
CA PHE A 48 6.36 0.65 -7.60
C PHE A 48 5.94 1.02 -6.17
N VAL A 49 4.86 1.80 -6.06
CA VAL A 49 4.31 2.23 -4.78
C VAL A 49 3.12 1.37 -4.41
N THR A 50 3.15 0.88 -3.17
CA THR A 50 2.02 0.21 -2.53
C THR A 50 1.48 1.11 -1.42
N ILE A 51 0.17 1.31 -1.38
CA ILE A 51 -0.53 2.08 -0.35
C ILE A 51 -1.53 1.17 0.32
N ILE A 52 -1.48 1.15 1.65
CA ILE A 52 -2.36 0.35 2.49
C ILE A 52 -3.19 1.30 3.34
N ARG A 53 -4.51 1.16 3.28
CA ARG A 53 -5.45 1.88 4.15
C ARG A 53 -5.69 1.06 5.40
N LEU A 54 -5.25 1.57 6.54
CA LEU A 54 -5.49 0.97 7.84
C LEU A 54 -6.95 1.15 8.27
N SER A 55 -7.42 0.24 9.11
CA SER A 55 -8.77 0.28 9.71
C SER A 55 -9.02 1.51 10.58
N ASP A 56 -7.98 2.15 11.10
CA ASP A 56 -8.04 3.42 11.84
C ASP A 56 -8.12 4.67 10.94
N GLY A 57 -8.15 4.50 9.62
CA GLY A 57 -8.28 5.56 8.63
C GLY A 57 -6.96 6.14 8.12
N ARG A 58 -5.81 5.74 8.69
CA ARG A 58 -4.49 6.14 8.17
C ARG A 58 -4.17 5.42 6.86
N HIS A 59 -3.31 6.04 6.06
CA HIS A 59 -2.74 5.41 4.86
C HIS A 59 -1.23 5.35 5.03
N VAL A 60 -0.65 4.19 4.77
CA VAL A 60 0.79 3.95 4.91
C VAL A 60 1.34 3.30 3.65
N LEU A 61 2.63 3.51 3.41
CA LEU A 61 3.37 2.86 2.34
C LEU A 61 3.90 1.51 2.82
N ASP A 62 4.06 0.57 1.89
CA ASP A 62 4.80 -0.68 2.16
C ASP A 62 6.23 -0.44 2.65
N THR A 63 6.84 0.70 2.31
CA THR A 63 8.16 1.12 2.82
C THR A 63 8.15 1.61 4.26
N GLU A 64 6.97 1.86 4.85
CA GLU A 64 6.81 2.38 6.22
C GLU A 64 6.42 1.29 7.23
N CYS A 65 6.05 0.10 6.77
CA CYS A 65 5.54 -0.98 7.60
C CYS A 65 5.96 -2.38 7.12
N GLN A 66 5.58 -3.41 7.86
CA GLN A 66 5.52 -4.78 7.37
C GLN A 66 4.05 -5.17 7.28
N TYR A 67 3.67 -5.94 6.27
CA TYR A 67 2.32 -6.48 6.16
C TYR A 67 2.36 -7.94 5.71
N GLN A 68 1.31 -8.67 6.05
CA GLN A 68 1.11 -10.05 5.62
C GLN A 68 -0.33 -10.25 5.18
N ASP A 69 -0.52 -11.21 4.27
CA ASP A 69 -1.83 -11.67 3.83
C ASP A 69 -2.59 -12.31 5.00
N LYS A 70 -3.92 -12.19 4.96
CA LYS A 70 -4.82 -12.77 5.96
C LYS A 70 -5.37 -14.13 5.53
#